data_AF-A0A4Z2DLG7-F1
#
_entry.id   AF-A0A4Z2DLG7-F1
#
_cell.length_a   1.000
_cell.length_b   1.000
_cell.length_c   1.000
_cell.angle_alpha   90.00
_cell.angle_beta   90.00
_cell.angle_gamma   90.00
#
_symmetry.space_group_name_H-M   'P 1'
#
loop_
_entity.id
_entity.type
_entity.pdbx_description
1 polymer ?
#
loop_
_entity_poly.entity_id
_entity_poly.type
_entity_poly.pdbx_seq_one_letter_code
_entity_poly.pdbx_strand_id
1 'polypeptide(L)'
;MVSNSYFTPSPIVRSKSSMNILTSTNNKNNETSRGLIQTWPCNVQLSRYQSLDHPSNYYNYARKCIYPRHSETMWNLVNKAAIQNASHERAEAEELRLQSWQKIQQVNRQTKNRQTEVTNKLRERVEEINHWKNELKTEIHLNEEEQERLKTNIQLLNCNKEYIKKPLEIAEECLANREQRQGIDEVKDIVERALSKEVQTVNKGIDLINKLIDKADIQLKLLRSTQHDLQKDASDKEHAYKIDDHLFTLCNSSTNIALYDGIEYIDNTRSIPVSWMKYTQENLIRSQNQRSASENLREK
;
A
#
# COMPACT_ATOMS: atom_id res chain seq x y z
N MET A 1 -9.09 29.18 -48.57
CA MET A 1 -10.07 29.72 -47.61
C MET A 1 -9.88 28.99 -46.29
N VAL A 2 -9.09 29.57 -45.40
CA VAL A 2 -8.74 28.96 -44.10
C VAL A 2 -9.65 29.61 -43.06
N SER A 3 -10.59 28.82 -42.55
CA SER A 3 -11.50 29.21 -41.48
C SER A 3 -10.74 29.26 -40.15
N ASN A 4 -10.44 30.47 -39.68
CA ASN A 4 -9.98 30.73 -38.32
C ASN A 4 -11.05 30.25 -37.32
N SER A 5 -10.80 29.14 -36.64
CA SER A 5 -11.50 28.79 -35.41
C SER A 5 -10.84 29.56 -34.27
N TYR A 6 -11.50 30.62 -33.82
CA TYR A 6 -11.15 31.28 -32.57
C TYR A 6 -11.39 30.29 -31.43
N PHE A 7 -10.32 29.88 -30.74
CA PHE A 7 -10.42 29.17 -29.47
C PHE A 7 -11.06 30.12 -28.45
N THR A 8 -12.31 29.85 -28.08
CA THR A 8 -12.95 30.47 -26.92
C THR A 8 -12.28 29.94 -25.66
N PRO A 9 -11.66 30.79 -24.83
CA PRO A 9 -11.16 30.33 -23.54
C PRO A 9 -12.36 29.97 -22.67
N SER A 10 -12.39 28.74 -22.17
CA SER A 10 -13.33 28.33 -21.13
C SER A 10 -13.25 29.31 -19.96
N PRO A 11 -14.38 29.67 -19.33
CA PRO A 11 -14.37 30.62 -18.24
C PRO A 11 -13.45 30.10 -17.15
N ILE A 12 -12.44 30.89 -16.80
CA ILE A 12 -11.65 30.67 -15.59
C ILE A 12 -12.66 30.64 -14.45
N VAL A 13 -12.98 29.44 -13.96
CA VAL A 13 -13.62 29.27 -12.67
C VAL A 13 -12.61 29.81 -11.68
N ARG A 14 -12.77 31.09 -11.31
CA ARG A 14 -12.18 31.62 -10.09
C ARG A 14 -12.74 30.74 -8.98
N SER A 15 -11.97 29.73 -8.56
CA SER A 15 -12.09 29.28 -7.19
C SER A 15 -11.93 30.54 -6.35
N LYS A 16 -13.00 30.92 -5.65
CA LYS A 16 -12.93 31.95 -4.63
C LYS A 16 -11.95 31.41 -3.59
N SER A 17 -10.67 31.72 -3.77
CA SER A 17 -9.73 31.67 -2.66
C SER A 17 -10.19 32.79 -1.73
N SER A 18 -11.11 32.45 -0.84
CA SER A 18 -11.40 33.20 0.36
C SER A 18 -10.22 33.03 1.30
N MET A 19 -9.05 33.53 0.90
CA MET A 19 -8.13 34.06 1.90
C MET A 19 -8.77 35.35 2.41
N ASN A 20 -9.63 35.17 3.40
CA ASN A 20 -9.93 36.24 4.34
C ASN A 20 -8.60 36.58 5.01
N ILE A 21 -7.86 37.53 4.43
CA ILE A 21 -6.94 38.33 5.23
C ILE A 21 -7.87 39.07 6.18
N LEU A 22 -8.09 38.49 7.35
CA LEU A 22 -8.66 39.18 8.49
C LEU A 22 -7.76 40.39 8.73
N THR A 23 -8.20 41.55 8.24
CA THR A 23 -7.71 42.80 8.77
C THR A 23 -8.22 42.84 10.20
N SER A 24 -7.32 42.53 11.13
CA SER A 24 -7.57 42.59 12.56
C SER A 24 -8.15 43.96 12.89
N THR A 25 -9.47 44.00 13.08
CA THR A 25 -10.13 45.07 13.81
C THR A 25 -9.55 45.08 15.22
N ASN A 26 -9.10 46.27 15.64
CA ASN A 26 -8.46 46.60 16.92
C ASN A 26 -6.99 46.17 17.07
N ASN A 27 -6.11 47.01 16.53
CA ASN A 27 -4.85 47.31 17.21
C ASN A 27 -4.55 48.81 17.11
N LYS A 28 -4.87 49.55 18.17
CA LYS A 28 -4.29 50.87 18.43
C LYS A 28 -2.82 50.65 18.79
N ASN A 29 -1.94 50.56 17.80
CA ASN A 29 -0.49 50.70 17.95
C ASN A 29 0.08 51.18 16.62
N ASN A 30 0.53 52.43 16.61
CA ASN A 30 0.61 53.30 15.43
C ASN A 30 2.04 53.47 14.91
N GLU A 31 2.93 52.47 15.02
CA GLU A 31 4.38 52.72 14.84
C GLU A 31 5.19 51.79 13.92
N THR A 32 4.63 50.79 13.24
CA THR A 32 5.44 49.93 12.33
C THR A 32 5.08 49.99 10.85
N SER A 33 4.02 50.69 10.45
CA SER A 33 3.60 50.76 9.03
C SER A 33 4.24 51.91 8.24
N ARG A 34 4.85 52.90 8.90
CA ARG A 34 5.36 54.12 8.22
C ARG A 34 6.55 53.85 7.29
N GLY A 35 7.38 52.86 7.58
CA GLY A 35 8.57 52.54 6.77
C GLY A 35 8.25 51.93 5.40
N LEU A 36 7.09 51.25 5.27
CA LEU A 36 6.68 50.59 4.04
C LEU A 36 5.86 51.48 3.10
N ILE A 37 5.45 52.68 3.53
CA ILE A 37 4.51 53.55 2.79
C ILE A 37 5.18 54.85 2.36
N GLN A 38 6.48 55.04 2.61
CA GLN A 38 7.16 56.31 2.34
C GLN A 38 8.52 56.12 1.67
N THR A 39 8.86 57.00 0.74
CA THR A 39 10.18 57.11 0.12
C THR A 39 10.78 58.49 0.40
N TRP A 40 12.12 58.57 0.46
CA TRP A 40 12.86 59.77 0.88
C TRP A 40 13.84 60.29 -0.19
N PRO A 41 13.38 60.63 -1.42
CA PRO A 41 14.25 61.33 -2.36
C PRO A 41 14.47 62.78 -1.91
N CYS A 42 15.73 63.22 -1.86
CA CYS A 42 16.13 64.62 -1.59
C CYS A 42 15.49 65.24 -0.32
N ASN A 43 15.44 64.49 0.79
CA ASN A 43 14.83 64.91 2.06
C ASN A 43 13.33 65.29 1.98
N VAL A 44 12.60 64.83 0.96
CA VAL A 44 11.15 65.00 0.85
C VAL A 44 10.46 63.68 1.14
N GLN A 45 9.53 63.70 2.09
CA GLN A 45 8.70 62.54 2.44
C GLN A 45 7.60 62.37 1.39
N LEU A 46 7.73 61.38 0.52
CA LEU A 46 6.71 61.03 -0.47
C LEU A 46 5.98 59.75 -0.06
N SER A 47 4.68 59.68 -0.33
CA SER A 47 3.90 58.44 -0.17
C SER A 47 4.27 57.45 -1.27
N ARG A 48 4.62 56.21 -0.89
CA ARG A 48 4.87 55.08 -1.80
C ARG A 48 3.64 54.75 -2.65
N TYR A 49 2.44 54.94 -2.10
CA TYR A 49 1.18 54.83 -2.84
C TYR A 49 0.53 56.20 -2.90
N GLN A 50 0.11 56.66 -4.08
CA GLN A 50 -0.78 57.83 -4.19
C GLN A 50 -2.11 57.46 -3.51
N SER A 51 -2.35 58.01 -2.32
CA SER A 51 -3.64 57.93 -1.65
C SER A 51 -4.68 58.57 -2.58
N LEU A 52 -5.56 57.77 -3.18
CA LEU A 52 -6.75 58.28 -3.87
C LEU A 52 -7.79 58.70 -2.82
N ASP A 53 -7.43 59.65 -1.96
CA ASP A 53 -8.40 60.29 -1.08
C ASP A 53 -9.19 61.33 -1.89
N HIS A 54 -10.46 61.57 -1.49
CA HIS A 54 -11.24 62.68 -2.02
C HIS A 54 -10.42 63.98 -1.93
N PRO A 55 -10.38 64.80 -2.99
CA PRO A 55 -9.65 66.07 -2.94
C PRO A 55 -10.26 66.93 -1.84
N SER A 56 -9.60 66.99 -0.68
CA SER A 56 -9.98 67.92 0.37
C SER A 56 -9.78 69.33 -0.18
N ASN A 57 -10.68 70.26 0.14
CA ASN A 57 -10.50 71.67 -0.22
C ASN A 57 -9.20 72.19 0.40
N TYR A 58 -8.12 72.15 -0.38
CA TYR A 58 -6.82 72.65 0.02
C TYR A 58 -6.84 74.17 -0.03
N TYR A 59 -6.96 74.80 1.14
CA TYR A 59 -6.81 76.24 1.25
C TYR A 59 -5.33 76.60 1.11
N ASN A 60 -4.95 77.10 -0.06
CA ASN A 60 -3.56 77.48 -0.33
C ASN A 60 -3.23 78.79 0.41
N TYR A 61 -2.64 78.67 1.60
CA TYR A 61 -2.13 79.80 2.40
C TYR A 61 -1.11 80.68 1.65
N ALA A 62 -0.55 80.23 0.53
CA ALA A 62 0.39 80.98 -0.29
C ALA A 62 -0.26 81.94 -1.31
N ARG A 63 -1.60 82.03 -1.38
CA ARG A 63 -2.29 83.01 -2.26
C ARG A 63 -1.91 84.47 -2.00
N LYS A 64 -1.30 84.78 -0.84
CA LYS A 64 -0.81 86.13 -0.47
C LYS A 64 0.73 86.27 -0.49
N CYS A 65 1.48 85.26 -0.95
CA CYS A 65 2.95 85.30 -0.96
C CYS A 65 3.50 85.92 -2.25
N ILE A 66 4.49 86.81 -2.12
CA ILE A 66 5.12 87.54 -3.24
C ILE A 66 6.15 86.66 -4.00
N TYR A 67 6.64 85.58 -3.38
CA TYR A 67 7.62 84.65 -3.95
C TYR A 67 7.08 83.21 -4.05
N PRO A 68 7.46 82.43 -5.08
CA PRO A 68 7.08 81.02 -5.20
C PRO A 68 7.60 80.19 -4.01
N ARG A 69 6.75 79.38 -3.38
CA ARG A 69 7.10 78.49 -2.25
C ARG A 69 8.14 77.42 -2.62
N HIS A 70 8.11 76.97 -3.87
CA HIS A 70 9.09 76.04 -4.43
C HIS A 70 9.54 76.59 -5.78
N SER A 71 10.82 76.44 -6.10
CA SER A 71 11.33 76.76 -7.43
C SER A 71 10.87 75.70 -8.44
N GLU A 72 10.71 76.12 -9.70
CA GLU A 72 10.43 75.21 -10.81
C GLU A 72 11.48 74.09 -10.90
N THR A 73 12.75 74.42 -10.65
CA THR A 73 13.84 73.45 -10.59
C THR A 73 13.61 72.36 -9.52
N MET A 74 13.12 72.74 -8.34
CA MET A 74 12.81 71.79 -7.26
C MET A 74 11.59 70.93 -7.61
N TRP A 75 10.54 71.53 -8.18
CA TRP A 75 9.35 70.79 -8.64
C TRP A 75 9.71 69.77 -9.74
N ASN A 76 10.52 70.18 -10.71
CA ASN A 76 11.02 69.29 -11.77
C ASN A 76 11.87 68.15 -11.20
N LEU A 77 12.72 68.42 -10.21
CA LEU A 77 13.55 67.40 -9.57
C LEU A 77 12.69 66.36 -8.83
N VAL A 78 11.70 66.80 -8.04
CA VAL A 78 10.80 65.92 -7.28
C VAL A 78 9.93 65.09 -8.23
N ASN A 79 9.37 65.69 -9.28
CA ASN A 79 8.58 64.94 -10.27
C ASN A 79 9.43 63.92 -11.04
N LYS A 80 10.67 64.29 -11.40
CA LYS A 80 11.59 63.34 -12.05
C LYS A 80 11.88 62.15 -11.14
N ALA A 81 12.14 62.37 -9.86
CA ALA A 81 12.34 61.32 -8.88
C ALA A 81 11.07 60.47 -8.67
N ALA A 82 9.89 61.08 -8.61
CA ALA A 82 8.62 60.38 -8.46
C ALA A 82 8.30 59.49 -9.68
N ILE A 83 8.53 59.99 -10.90
CA ILE A 83 8.37 59.20 -12.13
C ILE A 83 9.37 58.04 -12.17
N GLN A 84 10.62 58.27 -11.78
CA GLN A 84 11.63 57.20 -11.68
C GLN A 84 11.21 56.14 -10.65
N ASN A 85 10.77 56.54 -9.46
CA ASN A 85 10.29 55.61 -8.44
C ASN A 85 9.07 54.80 -8.92
N ALA A 86 8.07 55.46 -9.52
CA ALA A 86 6.91 54.78 -10.09
C ALA A 86 7.28 53.82 -11.24
N SER A 87 8.31 54.16 -12.04
CA SER A 87 8.82 53.26 -13.08
C SER A 87 9.51 52.03 -12.51
N HIS A 88 10.27 52.20 -11.43
CA HIS A 88 10.94 51.11 -10.72
C HIS A 88 9.92 50.18 -10.05
N GLU A 89 8.95 50.72 -9.33
CA GLU A 89 7.87 49.95 -8.69
C GLU A 89 7.04 49.17 -9.72
N ARG A 90 6.77 49.77 -10.89
CA ARG A 90 6.11 49.05 -12.00
C ARG A 90 6.94 47.87 -12.48
N ALA A 91 8.25 48.06 -12.68
CA ALA A 91 9.15 47.00 -13.11
C ALA A 91 9.23 45.86 -12.07
N GLU A 92 9.33 46.19 -10.78
CA GLU A 92 9.31 45.20 -9.70
C GLU A 92 7.98 44.42 -9.66
N ALA A 93 6.84 45.10 -9.81
CA ALA A 93 5.54 44.44 -9.85
C ALA A 93 5.37 43.52 -11.07
N GLU A 94 5.88 43.94 -12.23
CA GLU A 94 5.89 43.13 -13.46
C GLU A 94 6.75 41.88 -13.30
N GLU A 95 7.94 42.03 -12.72
CA GLU A 95 8.85 40.91 -12.41
C GLU A 95 8.21 39.95 -11.39
N LEU A 96 7.62 40.46 -10.31
CA LEU A 96 6.93 39.63 -9.32
C LEU A 96 5.78 38.84 -9.96
N ARG A 97 5.03 39.45 -10.88
CA ARG A 97 3.96 38.78 -11.62
C ARG A 97 4.51 37.68 -12.52
N LEU A 98 5.62 37.94 -13.21
CA LEU A 98 6.31 36.96 -14.05
C LEU A 98 6.79 35.78 -13.22
N GLN A 99 7.50 36.04 -12.12
CA GLN A 99 7.99 35.01 -11.19
C GLN A 99 6.85 34.20 -10.58
N SER A 100 5.76 34.85 -10.18
CA SER A 100 4.57 34.17 -9.65
C SER A 100 3.96 33.23 -10.69
N TRP A 101 3.84 33.68 -11.94
CA TRP A 101 3.34 32.85 -13.03
C TRP A 101 4.26 31.66 -13.32
N GLN A 102 5.58 31.89 -13.39
CA GLN A 102 6.56 30.82 -13.56
C GLN A 102 6.51 29.80 -12.43
N LYS A 103 6.34 30.27 -11.18
CA LYS A 103 6.23 29.40 -10.01
C LYS A 103 4.97 28.54 -10.08
N ILE A 104 3.83 29.11 -10.45
CA ILE A 104 2.59 28.36 -10.66
C ILE A 104 2.78 27.27 -11.71
N GLN A 105 3.40 27.60 -12.86
CA GLN A 105 3.68 26.62 -13.91
C GLN A 105 4.62 25.51 -13.44
N GLN A 106 5.69 25.87 -12.72
CA GLN A 106 6.64 24.92 -12.17
C GLN A 106 5.96 23.96 -11.18
N VAL A 107 5.18 24.49 -10.25
CA VAL A 107 4.45 23.69 -9.25
C VAL A 107 3.44 22.77 -9.94
N ASN A 108 2.64 23.29 -10.89
CA ASN A 108 1.68 22.48 -11.65
C ASN A 108 2.36 21.33 -12.39
N ARG A 109 3.50 21.59 -13.05
CA ARG A 109 4.29 20.55 -13.72
C ARG A 109 4.79 19.51 -12.74
N GLN A 110 5.35 19.93 -11.60
CA GLN A 110 5.82 19.02 -10.56
C GLN A 110 4.69 18.17 -9.98
N THR A 111 3.53 18.77 -9.70
CA THR A 111 2.35 18.06 -9.19
C THR A 111 1.88 17.02 -10.18
N LYS A 112 1.76 17.36 -11.47
CA LYS A 112 1.37 16.41 -12.52
C LYS A 112 2.36 15.25 -12.64
N ASN A 113 3.66 15.55 -12.63
CA ASN A 113 4.69 14.52 -12.72
C ASN A 113 4.64 13.57 -11.51
N ARG A 114 4.53 14.11 -10.30
CA ARG A 114 4.39 13.30 -9.07
C ARG A 114 3.12 12.45 -9.09
N GLN A 115 2.01 13.02 -9.55
CA GLN A 115 0.76 12.26 -9.69
C GLN A 115 0.94 11.08 -10.64
N THR A 116 1.52 11.29 -11.83
CA THR A 116 1.81 10.20 -12.78
C THR A 116 2.73 9.14 -12.16
N GLU A 117 3.78 9.55 -11.45
CA GLU A 117 4.72 8.63 -10.79
C GLU A 117 4.01 7.78 -9.72
N VAL A 118 3.20 8.40 -8.86
CA VAL A 118 2.45 7.69 -7.81
C VAL A 118 1.40 6.76 -8.41
N THR A 119 0.67 7.19 -9.44
CA THR A 119 -0.29 6.33 -10.16
C THR A 119 0.39 5.12 -10.79
N ASN A 120 1.60 5.29 -11.33
CA ASN A 120 2.38 4.18 -11.87
C ASN A 120 2.82 3.19 -10.78
N LYS A 121 3.34 3.68 -9.64
CA LYS A 121 3.71 2.82 -8.50
C LYS A 121 2.50 2.08 -7.92
N LEU A 122 1.33 2.72 -7.89
CA LEU A 122 0.11 2.08 -7.43
C LEU A 122 -0.33 0.95 -8.37
N ARG A 123 -0.22 1.15 -9.70
CA ARG A 123 -0.46 0.09 -10.68
C ARG A 123 0.46 -1.11 -10.48
N GLU A 124 1.77 -0.86 -10.36
CA GLU A 124 2.77 -1.92 -10.12
C GLU A 124 2.44 -2.72 -8.84
N ARG A 125 2.04 -2.02 -7.78
CA ARG A 125 1.61 -2.64 -6.53
C ARG A 125 0.34 -3.48 -6.70
N VAL A 126 -0.67 -3.00 -7.43
CA VAL A 126 -1.90 -3.78 -7.71
C VAL A 126 -1.56 -5.07 -8.48
N GLU A 127 -0.68 -4.97 -9.48
CA GLU A 127 -0.21 -6.13 -10.26
C GLU A 127 0.54 -7.14 -9.36
N GLU A 128 1.43 -6.65 -8.50
CA GLU A 128 2.19 -7.47 -7.55
C GLU A 128 1.28 -8.19 -6.53
N ILE A 129 0.32 -7.47 -5.93
CA ILE A 129 -0.65 -8.07 -5.01
C ILE A 129 -1.47 -9.13 -5.73
N ASN A 130 -1.89 -8.86 -6.96
CA ASN A 130 -2.67 -9.81 -7.75
C ASN A 130 -1.85 -11.07 -8.09
N HIS A 131 -0.56 -10.91 -8.42
CA HIS A 131 0.35 -12.04 -8.65
C HIS A 131 0.42 -12.93 -7.40
N TRP A 132 0.78 -12.38 -6.24
CA TRP A 132 0.91 -13.16 -5.00
C TRP A 132 -0.41 -13.81 -4.56
N LYS A 133 -1.52 -13.10 -4.75
CA LYS A 133 -2.86 -13.66 -4.52
C LYS A 133 -3.11 -14.91 -5.38
N ASN A 134 -2.76 -14.86 -6.65
CA ASN A 134 -2.98 -15.97 -7.57
C ASN A 134 -2.02 -17.14 -7.28
N GLU A 135 -0.77 -16.87 -6.91
CA GLU A 135 0.18 -17.90 -6.44
C GLU A 135 -0.38 -18.62 -5.19
N LEU A 136 -0.89 -17.87 -4.21
CA LEU A 136 -1.51 -18.47 -3.02
C LEU A 136 -2.73 -19.32 -3.37
N LYS A 137 -3.62 -18.85 -4.25
CA LYS A 137 -4.79 -19.63 -4.69
C LYS A 137 -4.38 -20.94 -5.37
N THR A 138 -3.34 -20.88 -6.19
CA THR A 138 -2.80 -22.06 -6.89
C THR A 138 -2.22 -23.05 -5.89
N GLU A 139 -1.41 -22.57 -4.94
CA GLU A 139 -0.83 -23.43 -3.91
C GLU A 139 -1.87 -24.02 -2.96
N ILE A 140 -2.93 -23.28 -2.62
CA ILE A 140 -4.07 -23.80 -1.85
C ILE A 140 -4.70 -24.99 -2.58
N HIS A 141 -4.98 -24.85 -3.88
CA HIS A 141 -5.56 -25.93 -4.68
C HIS A 141 -4.64 -27.16 -4.74
N LEU A 142 -3.34 -26.96 -4.98
CA LEU A 142 -2.36 -28.05 -4.98
C LEU A 142 -2.24 -28.76 -3.62
N ASN A 143 -2.39 -28.01 -2.52
CA ASN A 143 -2.40 -28.57 -1.17
C ASN A 143 -3.68 -29.39 -0.91
N GLU A 144 -4.85 -28.89 -1.34
CA GLU A 144 -6.11 -29.63 -1.28
C GLU A 144 -6.04 -30.96 -2.03
N GLU A 145 -5.54 -30.93 -3.28
CA GLU A 145 -5.34 -32.15 -4.07
C GLU A 145 -4.43 -33.15 -3.35
N GLU A 146 -3.34 -32.69 -2.73
CA GLU A 146 -2.44 -33.56 -2.01
C GLU A 146 -3.08 -34.14 -0.74
N GLN A 147 -3.91 -33.37 -0.03
CA GLN A 147 -4.68 -33.90 1.10
C GLN A 147 -5.65 -35.01 0.66
N GLU A 148 -6.33 -34.86 -0.47
CA GLU A 148 -7.22 -35.91 -0.99
C GLU A 148 -6.45 -37.16 -1.40
N ARG A 149 -5.28 -37.00 -2.04
CA ARG A 149 -4.37 -38.12 -2.36
C ARG A 149 -3.92 -38.86 -1.11
N LEU A 150 -3.52 -38.13 -0.07
CA LEU A 150 -3.06 -38.72 1.20
C LEU A 150 -4.21 -39.42 1.96
N LYS A 151 -5.41 -38.83 2.00
CA LYS A 151 -6.61 -39.48 2.56
C LYS A 151 -6.92 -40.80 1.86
N THR A 152 -6.86 -40.82 0.53
CA THR A 152 -7.08 -42.02 -0.27
C THR A 152 -6.03 -43.10 0.06
N ASN A 153 -4.76 -42.71 0.22
CA ASN A 153 -3.70 -43.62 0.63
C ASN A 153 -3.91 -44.18 2.05
N ILE A 154 -4.32 -43.36 3.02
CA ILE A 154 -4.69 -43.82 4.36
C ILE A 154 -5.83 -44.84 4.30
N GLN A 155 -6.87 -44.57 3.50
CA GLN A 155 -7.98 -45.52 3.30
C GLN A 155 -7.49 -46.84 2.71
N LEU A 156 -6.62 -46.80 1.71
CA LEU A 156 -6.03 -48.00 1.10
C LEU A 156 -5.21 -48.80 2.11
N LEU A 157 -4.38 -48.15 2.94
CA LEU A 157 -3.61 -48.81 3.99
C LEU A 157 -4.51 -49.50 5.02
N ASN A 158 -5.62 -48.86 5.40
CA ASN A 158 -6.63 -49.47 6.28
C ASN A 158 -7.29 -50.69 5.63
N CYS A 159 -7.68 -50.60 4.36
CA CYS A 159 -8.24 -51.75 3.62
C CYS A 159 -7.23 -52.92 3.53
N ASN A 160 -5.96 -52.64 3.25
CA ASN A 160 -4.91 -53.64 3.19
C ASN A 160 -4.71 -54.33 4.55
N LYS A 161 -4.73 -53.55 5.65
CA LYS A 161 -4.67 -54.09 7.00
C LYS A 161 -5.82 -55.04 7.30
N GLU A 162 -7.05 -54.65 6.97
CA GLU A 162 -8.24 -55.50 7.17
C GLU A 162 -8.18 -56.77 6.31
N TYR A 163 -7.68 -56.67 5.07
CA TYR A 163 -7.50 -57.84 4.21
C TYR A 163 -6.50 -58.86 4.78
N ILE A 164 -5.40 -58.40 5.39
CA ILE A 164 -4.36 -59.25 5.98
C ILE A 164 -4.83 -59.92 7.28
N LYS A 165 -5.82 -59.32 7.96
CA LYS A 165 -6.35 -59.84 9.23
C LYS A 165 -6.92 -61.25 9.10
N LYS A 166 -7.64 -61.56 8.02
CA LYS A 166 -8.28 -62.87 7.87
C LYS A 166 -7.29 -64.03 7.69
N PRO A 167 -6.28 -63.93 6.80
CA PRO A 167 -5.18 -64.90 6.75
C PRO A 167 -4.44 -65.07 8.08
N LEU A 168 -4.23 -63.99 8.84
CA LEU A 168 -3.61 -64.06 10.17
C LEU A 168 -4.44 -64.90 11.15
N GLU A 169 -5.75 -64.63 11.25
CA GLU A 169 -6.67 -65.41 12.10
C GLU A 169 -6.62 -66.91 11.78
N ILE A 170 -6.56 -67.27 10.49
CA ILE A 170 -6.47 -68.67 10.06
C ILE A 170 -5.14 -69.29 10.48
N ALA A 171 -4.03 -68.58 10.33
CA ALA A 171 -2.71 -69.06 10.73
C ALA A 171 -2.61 -69.23 12.26
N GLU A 172 -3.21 -68.31 13.02
CA GLU A 172 -3.31 -68.38 14.49
C GLU A 172 -4.20 -69.55 14.95
N GLU A 173 -5.36 -69.77 14.31
CA GLU A 173 -6.24 -70.91 14.61
C GLU A 173 -5.55 -72.25 14.29
N CYS A 174 -4.83 -72.33 13.16
CA CYS A 174 -4.02 -73.50 12.81
C CYS A 174 -2.94 -73.78 13.87
N LEU A 175 -2.31 -72.73 14.39
CA LEU A 175 -1.30 -72.85 15.44
C LEU A 175 -1.93 -73.30 16.77
N ALA A 176 -3.05 -72.69 17.18
CA ALA A 176 -3.76 -73.05 18.41
C ALA A 176 -4.25 -74.50 18.41
N ASN A 177 -4.78 -74.98 17.27
CA ASN A 177 -5.18 -76.39 17.12
C ASN A 177 -3.99 -77.34 17.27
N ARG A 178 -2.81 -76.92 16.83
CA ARG A 178 -1.58 -77.72 16.95
C ARG A 178 -1.01 -77.73 18.36
N GLU A 179 -1.20 -76.67 19.13
CA GLU A 179 -0.81 -76.56 20.54
C GLU A 179 -1.65 -77.46 21.47
N GLN A 180 -2.80 -77.95 21.01
CA GLN A 180 -3.65 -78.89 21.75
C GLN A 180 -3.15 -80.35 21.70
N ARG A 181 -2.10 -80.66 20.92
CA ARG A 181 -1.50 -82.00 20.87
C ARG A 181 -0.94 -82.40 22.25
N GLN A 182 -1.06 -83.68 22.61
CA GLN A 182 -0.64 -84.19 23.93
C GLN A 182 0.33 -85.37 23.80
N GLY A 183 1.17 -85.56 24.81
CA GLY A 183 2.07 -86.71 24.90
C GLY A 183 3.22 -86.64 23.88
N ILE A 184 3.46 -87.73 23.16
CA ILE A 184 4.57 -87.79 22.18
C ILE A 184 4.36 -86.89 20.96
N ASP A 185 3.11 -86.48 20.69
CA ASP A 185 2.75 -85.60 19.57
C ASP A 185 2.96 -84.10 19.88
N GLU A 186 3.32 -83.76 21.12
CA GLU A 186 3.73 -82.42 21.56
C GLU A 186 5.12 -82.07 21.00
N VAL A 187 5.18 -81.83 19.70
CA VAL A 187 6.43 -81.56 18.98
C VAL A 187 6.30 -80.32 18.12
N LYS A 188 7.28 -79.43 18.27
CA LYS A 188 7.54 -78.27 17.39
C LYS A 188 8.14 -78.71 16.06
N ASP A 189 7.33 -79.38 15.26
CA ASP A 189 7.73 -79.88 13.96
C ASP A 189 7.96 -78.75 12.94
N ILE A 190 8.18 -79.13 11.69
CA ILE A 190 8.46 -78.15 10.62
C ILE A 190 7.25 -77.24 10.39
N VAL A 191 6.02 -77.80 10.46
CA VAL A 191 4.78 -77.06 10.21
C VAL A 191 4.51 -76.04 11.32
N GLU A 192 4.65 -76.42 12.60
CA GLU A 192 4.43 -75.49 13.71
C GLU A 192 5.43 -74.34 13.71
N ARG A 193 6.71 -74.62 13.41
CA ARG A 193 7.74 -73.58 13.25
C ARG A 193 7.45 -72.66 12.05
N ALA A 194 6.94 -73.21 10.96
CA ALA A 194 6.57 -72.42 9.78
C ALA A 194 5.37 -71.50 10.10
N LEU A 195 4.31 -72.01 10.71
CA LEU A 195 3.14 -71.22 11.14
C LEU A 195 3.53 -70.14 12.14
N SER A 196 4.36 -70.47 13.14
CA SER A 196 4.88 -69.47 14.10
C SER A 196 5.62 -68.34 13.39
N LYS A 197 6.46 -68.67 12.40
CA LYS A 197 7.20 -67.68 11.61
C LYS A 197 6.26 -66.84 10.73
N GLU A 198 5.24 -67.45 10.15
CA GLU A 198 4.21 -66.78 9.34
C GLU A 198 3.46 -65.75 10.18
N VAL A 199 2.87 -66.17 11.31
CA VAL A 199 2.18 -65.28 12.26
C VAL A 199 3.07 -64.12 12.69
N GLN A 200 4.33 -64.38 13.07
CA GLN A 200 5.28 -63.33 13.42
C GLN A 200 5.58 -62.36 12.26
N THR A 201 5.68 -62.86 11.03
CA THR A 201 5.99 -62.04 9.86
C THR A 201 4.80 -61.17 9.48
N VAL A 202 3.60 -61.73 9.50
CA VAL A 202 2.36 -61.01 9.23
C VAL A 202 2.11 -59.92 10.28
N ASN A 203 2.27 -60.23 11.57
CA ASN A 203 2.15 -59.24 12.65
C ASN A 203 3.14 -58.07 12.50
N LYS A 204 4.40 -58.35 12.12
CA LYS A 204 5.38 -57.29 11.81
C LYS A 204 4.94 -56.42 10.62
N GLY A 205 4.29 -57.02 9.61
CA GLY A 205 3.71 -56.29 8.49
C GLY A 205 2.56 -55.38 8.90
N ILE A 206 1.65 -55.87 9.75
CA ILE A 206 0.55 -55.07 10.32
C ILE A 206 1.09 -53.91 11.15
N ASP A 207 2.10 -54.14 11.98
CA ASP A 207 2.77 -53.09 12.76
C ASP A 207 3.40 -52.01 11.87
N LEU A 208 3.98 -52.41 10.72
CA LEU A 208 4.51 -51.47 9.75
C LEU A 208 3.40 -50.63 9.12
N ILE A 209 2.29 -51.24 8.71
CA ILE A 209 1.13 -50.54 8.15
C ILE A 209 0.57 -49.53 9.17
N ASN A 210 0.41 -49.92 10.44
CA ASN A 210 -0.04 -49.01 11.50
C ASN A 210 0.88 -47.80 11.64
N LYS A 211 2.20 -48.00 11.65
CA LYS A 211 3.18 -46.91 11.71
C LYS A 211 3.12 -45.99 10.49
N LEU A 212 2.79 -46.52 9.31
CA LEU A 212 2.60 -45.71 8.10
C LEU A 212 1.32 -44.88 8.18
N ILE A 213 0.22 -45.47 8.65
CA ILE A 213 -1.05 -44.76 8.90
C ILE A 213 -0.84 -43.61 9.89
N ASP A 214 -0.19 -43.87 11.04
CA ASP A 214 0.08 -42.84 12.05
C ASP A 214 0.89 -41.67 11.48
N LYS A 215 1.91 -41.97 10.66
CA LYS A 215 2.71 -40.94 9.97
C LYS A 215 1.88 -40.16 8.96
N ALA A 216 1.01 -40.83 8.22
CA ALA A 216 0.15 -40.20 7.22
C ALA A 216 -0.90 -39.30 7.86
N ASP A 217 -1.48 -39.70 8.99
CA ASP A 217 -2.40 -38.87 9.77
C ASP A 217 -1.73 -37.62 10.34
N ILE A 218 -0.48 -37.73 10.83
CA ILE A 218 0.31 -36.57 11.25
C ILE A 218 0.58 -35.65 10.05
N GLN A 219 0.99 -36.20 8.91
CA GLN A 219 1.26 -35.43 7.70
C GLN A 219 0.00 -34.71 7.19
N LEU A 220 -1.16 -35.34 7.27
CA LEU A 220 -2.45 -34.74 6.91
C LEU A 220 -2.79 -33.55 7.82
N LYS A 221 -2.50 -33.63 9.12
CA LYS A 221 -2.68 -32.50 10.05
C LYS A 221 -1.74 -31.33 9.69
N LEU A 222 -0.49 -31.63 9.30
CA LEU A 222 0.47 -30.61 8.87
C LEU A 222 0.02 -29.90 7.59
N LEU A 223 -0.46 -30.65 6.59
CA LEU A 223 -1.02 -30.09 5.35
C LEU A 223 -2.23 -29.18 5.64
N ARG A 224 -3.14 -29.59 6.52
CA ARG A 224 -4.28 -28.75 6.94
C ARG A 224 -3.85 -27.47 7.64
N SER A 225 -2.83 -27.56 8.50
CA SER A 225 -2.27 -26.38 9.16
C SER A 225 -1.66 -25.41 8.16
N THR A 226 -0.88 -25.88 7.19
CA THR A 226 -0.31 -25.00 6.17
C THR A 226 -1.37 -24.42 5.25
N GLN A 227 -2.41 -25.19 4.93
CA GLN A 227 -3.53 -24.69 4.14
C GLN A 227 -4.27 -23.55 4.84
N HIS A 228 -4.52 -23.67 6.15
CA HIS A 228 -5.13 -22.58 6.92
C HIS A 228 -4.28 -21.30 6.86
N ASP A 229 -2.96 -21.42 7.01
CA ASP A 229 -2.05 -20.27 6.94
C ASP A 229 -2.07 -19.61 5.54
N LEU A 230 -2.10 -20.41 4.47
CA LEU A 230 -2.24 -19.92 3.08
C LEU A 230 -3.58 -19.21 2.85
N GLN A 231 -4.68 -19.77 3.35
CA GLN A 231 -6.02 -19.19 3.20
C GLN A 231 -6.13 -17.84 3.90
N LYS A 232 -5.55 -17.72 5.09
CA LYS A 232 -5.47 -16.46 5.82
C LYS A 232 -4.71 -15.41 5.02
N ASP A 233 -3.52 -15.75 4.53
CA ASP A 233 -2.71 -14.85 3.71
C ASP A 233 -3.45 -14.44 2.41
N ALA A 234 -4.11 -15.39 1.74
CA ALA A 234 -4.89 -15.12 0.54
C ALA A 234 -6.06 -14.16 0.80
N SER A 235 -6.73 -14.27 1.95
CA SER A 235 -7.77 -13.34 2.38
C SER A 235 -7.22 -11.94 2.61
N ASP A 236 -6.08 -11.83 3.30
CA ASP A 236 -5.41 -10.54 3.55
C ASP A 236 -4.96 -9.88 2.23
N LYS A 237 -4.45 -10.69 1.28
CA LYS A 237 -4.08 -10.26 -0.08
C LYS A 237 -5.28 -9.77 -0.88
N GLU A 238 -6.40 -10.47 -0.82
CA GLU A 238 -7.64 -10.08 -1.49
C GLU A 238 -8.21 -8.78 -0.91
N HIS A 239 -8.14 -8.59 0.41
CA HIS A 239 -8.55 -7.34 1.04
C HIS A 239 -7.67 -6.17 0.60
N ALA A 240 -6.34 -6.33 0.64
CA ALA A 240 -5.40 -5.32 0.17
C ALA A 240 -5.59 -4.99 -1.32
N TYR A 241 -5.81 -6.02 -2.15
CA TYR A 241 -6.09 -5.86 -3.58
C TYR A 241 -7.31 -4.98 -3.81
N LYS A 242 -8.43 -5.23 -3.12
CA LYS A 242 -9.66 -4.44 -3.29
C LYS A 242 -9.47 -2.97 -2.93
N ILE A 243 -8.69 -2.69 -1.88
CA ILE A 243 -8.38 -1.31 -1.49
C ILE A 243 -7.55 -0.65 -2.59
N ASP A 244 -6.44 -1.27 -2.98
CA ASP A 244 -5.49 -0.65 -3.91
C ASP A 244 -6.05 -0.54 -5.34
N ASP A 245 -6.85 -1.52 -5.77
CA ASP A 245 -7.59 -1.48 -7.04
C ASP A 245 -8.60 -0.32 -7.04
N HIS A 246 -9.35 -0.15 -5.96
CA HIS A 246 -10.25 1.01 -5.84
C HIS A 246 -9.49 2.33 -5.88
N LEU A 247 -8.39 2.45 -5.11
CA LEU A 247 -7.55 3.65 -5.09
C LEU A 247 -6.97 3.96 -6.48
N PHE A 248 -6.62 2.94 -7.26
CA PHE A 248 -6.11 3.10 -8.61
C PHE A 248 -7.16 3.69 -9.57
N THR A 249 -8.45 3.45 -9.34
CA THR A 249 -9.54 4.04 -10.13
C THR A 249 -9.84 5.51 -9.81
N LEU A 250 -9.33 6.04 -8.69
CA LEU A 250 -9.63 7.40 -8.27
C LEU A 250 -8.92 8.44 -9.16
N CYS A 251 -9.61 9.55 -9.41
CA CYS A 251 -9.09 10.68 -10.17
C CYS A 251 -9.43 12.01 -9.46
N ASN A 252 -8.91 13.12 -9.95
CA ASN A 252 -9.06 14.44 -9.29
C ASN A 252 -10.52 14.90 -9.14
N SER A 253 -11.46 14.31 -9.90
CA SER A 253 -12.89 14.59 -9.80
C SER A 253 -13.66 13.60 -8.91
N SER A 254 -13.00 12.59 -8.34
CA SER A 254 -13.64 11.63 -7.46
C SER A 254 -14.07 12.30 -6.15
N THR A 255 -15.22 11.87 -5.63
CA THR A 255 -15.77 12.36 -4.36
C THR A 255 -14.94 11.88 -3.17
N ASN A 256 -15.00 12.62 -2.06
CA ASN A 256 -14.38 12.26 -0.78
C ASN A 256 -12.83 12.20 -0.77
N ILE A 257 -12.19 12.84 -1.75
CA ILE A 257 -10.74 13.11 -1.74
C ILE A 257 -10.50 14.37 -0.90
N ALA A 258 -9.86 14.20 0.25
CA ALA A 258 -9.45 15.28 1.14
C ALA A 258 -8.11 14.95 1.79
N LEU A 259 -7.46 15.96 2.39
CA LEU A 259 -6.36 15.73 3.30
C LEU A 259 -6.94 15.32 4.65
N TYR A 260 -6.51 14.17 5.15
CA TYR A 260 -6.92 13.66 6.45
C TYR A 260 -5.72 13.74 7.40
N ASP A 261 -5.94 14.21 8.62
CA ASP A 261 -4.90 14.32 9.64
C ASP A 261 -4.42 12.93 10.11
N GLY A 262 -3.14 12.83 10.44
CA GLY A 262 -2.54 11.63 11.01
C GLY A 262 -2.03 10.59 10.00
N ILE A 263 -2.09 10.89 8.70
CA ILE A 263 -1.45 10.08 7.65
C ILE A 263 0.09 10.10 7.74
N GLU A 264 0.64 11.11 8.43
CA GLU A 264 2.05 11.30 8.70
C GLU A 264 2.59 10.41 9.83
N TYR A 265 1.73 9.83 10.65
CA TYR A 265 2.16 8.94 11.73
C TYR A 265 2.53 7.56 11.17
N ILE A 266 3.82 7.24 11.26
CA ILE A 266 4.34 5.92 10.91
C ILE A 266 4.22 5.02 12.15
N ASP A 267 3.41 3.98 12.03
CA ASP A 267 3.30 2.93 13.02
C ASP A 267 4.31 1.82 12.71
N ASN A 268 5.32 1.67 13.57
CA ASN A 268 6.38 0.68 13.42
C ASN A 268 5.90 -0.77 13.56
N THR A 269 4.65 -1.01 13.98
CA THR A 269 4.06 -2.35 14.05
C THR A 269 3.46 -2.80 12.71
N ARG A 270 3.40 -1.92 11.70
CA ARG A 270 2.85 -2.24 10.38
C ARG A 270 3.88 -2.94 9.49
N SER A 271 3.43 -3.93 8.74
CA SER A 271 4.25 -4.62 7.75
C SER A 271 4.64 -3.68 6.61
N ILE A 272 5.91 -3.73 6.22
CA ILE A 272 6.41 -3.08 5.00
C ILE A 272 6.29 -4.02 3.80
N PRO A 273 6.23 -3.50 2.55
CA PRO A 273 6.03 -4.32 1.35
C PRO A 273 6.98 -5.53 1.25
N VAL A 274 8.26 -5.33 1.56
CA VAL A 274 9.28 -6.40 1.55
C VAL A 274 8.96 -7.51 2.54
N SER A 275 8.61 -7.16 3.79
CA SER A 275 8.25 -8.14 4.82
C SER A 275 6.96 -8.89 4.47
N TRP A 276 6.02 -8.21 3.81
CA TRP A 276 4.73 -8.76 3.44
C TRP A 276 4.83 -9.74 2.26
N MET A 277 5.71 -9.44 1.29
CA MET A 277 6.08 -10.39 0.25
C MET A 277 6.80 -11.60 0.84
N LYS A 278 7.80 -11.38 1.70
CA LYS A 278 8.58 -12.45 2.32
C LYS A 278 7.70 -13.44 3.11
N TYR A 279 6.73 -12.92 3.87
CA TYR A 279 5.74 -13.74 4.56
C TYR A 279 5.00 -14.69 3.60
N THR A 280 4.60 -14.17 2.44
CA THR A 280 3.91 -14.96 1.41
C THR A 280 4.82 -16.06 0.85
N GLN A 281 6.06 -15.70 0.52
CA GLN A 281 7.05 -16.65 0.01
C GLN A 281 7.35 -17.77 1.03
N GLU A 282 7.49 -17.44 2.30
CA GLU A 282 7.71 -18.42 3.37
C GLU A 282 6.52 -19.38 3.52
N ASN A 283 5.29 -18.88 3.42
CA ASN A 283 4.09 -19.73 3.43
C ASN A 283 4.04 -20.69 2.24
N LEU A 284 4.37 -20.21 1.03
CA LEU A 284 4.44 -21.03 -0.18
C LEU A 284 5.50 -22.13 -0.05
N ILE A 285 6.73 -21.78 0.37
CA ILE A 285 7.82 -22.74 0.58
C ILE A 285 7.43 -23.78 1.64
N ARG A 286 6.81 -23.34 2.74
CA ARG A 286 6.34 -24.24 3.79
C ARG A 286 5.31 -25.23 3.25
N SER A 287 4.34 -24.78 2.44
CA SER A 287 3.35 -25.66 1.83
C SER A 287 3.97 -26.65 0.86
N GLN A 288 4.86 -26.19 -0.03
CA GLN A 288 5.59 -27.04 -0.98
C GLN A 288 6.37 -28.15 -0.25
N ASN A 289 7.07 -27.81 0.83
CA ASN A 289 7.79 -28.78 1.66
C ASN A 289 6.85 -29.83 2.28
N GLN A 290 5.65 -29.43 2.74
CA GLN A 290 4.67 -30.38 3.27
C GLN A 290 4.08 -31.28 2.17
N ARG A 291 3.86 -30.75 0.97
CA ARG A 291 3.39 -31.55 -0.17
C ARG A 291 4.45 -32.57 -0.60
N SER A 292 5.70 -32.16 -0.74
CA SER A 292 6.80 -33.08 -1.05
C SER A 292 7.00 -34.14 0.04
N ALA A 293 6.84 -33.78 1.33
CA ALA A 293 6.89 -34.77 2.41
C ALA A 293 5.75 -35.79 2.34
N SER A 294 4.53 -35.36 1.96
CA SER A 294 3.38 -36.23 1.73
C SER A 294 3.58 -37.17 0.54
N GLU A 295 4.10 -36.66 -0.56
CA GLU A 295 4.41 -37.45 -1.76
C GLU A 295 5.42 -38.56 -1.44
N ASN A 296 6.54 -38.21 -0.78
CA ASN A 296 7.54 -39.18 -0.32
C ASN A 296 6.99 -40.22 0.68
N LEU A 297 5.93 -39.90 1.42
CA LEU A 297 5.30 -40.83 2.35
C LEU A 297 4.40 -41.82 1.61
N ARG A 298 3.69 -41.36 0.57
CA ARG A 298 2.82 -42.19 -0.27
C ARG A 298 3.58 -43.18 -1.16
N GLU A 299 4.84 -42.88 -1.48
CA GLU A 299 5.71 -43.77 -2.26
C GLU A 299 6.31 -44.94 -1.45
N LYS A 300 6.13 -44.97 -0.13
CA LYS A 300 6.63 -46.03 0.77
C LYS A 300 5.61 -47.14 0.99
#